data_AF-A0AA40HU92-F1
#
_entry.id   AF-A0AA40HU92-F1
#
_cell.length_a   1.000
_cell.length_b   1.000
_cell.length_c   1.000
_cell.angle_alpha   90.00
_cell.angle_beta   90.00
_cell.angle_gamma   90.00
#
_symmetry.space_group_name_H-M   'P 1'
#
loop_
_entity.id
_entity.type
_entity.pdbx_description
1 polymer ?
#
loop_
_entity_poly.entity_id
_entity_poly.type
_entity_poly.pdbx_seq_one_letter_code
_entity_poly.pdbx_strand_id
1 'polypeptide(L)'
;MTTVTVTTEVPSRGKIEDNPASYESTSAHIIEETEYVKMIRATLEKIRNQMFKDETGHSDTKHKLDAKCCRNIQNGSDSEMHPSCCSLDLLMERMRGKDLQLLKMNKENEVLKIKLEASREAGAAALRNVAQRLFEIYQTQSEEVRKQHEDSTHFLQVNKLEKEQELKQQVEHLNQVADKLEEKHNKITALESLVQRMEKEKRTLLERKLSLENKLLQLKSNTTHAKSVQGLQKEISLLQEQISHLQFVIHSQHQSLRRVIQEMEGLKINLKEQDKRIENLKDKVNVLEAQNKELKTKVALWSETPRTMVSKAVTTSDLKTEDSTPYLMLVRLRK
;
A
#
# COMPACT_ATOMS: atom_id res chain seq x y z
N MET A 1 -32.28 -40.93 -2.34
CA MET A 1 -30.90 -41.32 -2.01
C MET A 1 -29.98 -40.69 -3.04
N THR A 2 -29.26 -39.63 -2.67
CA THR A 2 -27.88 -39.27 -3.06
C THR A 2 -27.68 -37.83 -2.60
N THR A 3 -27.05 -37.68 -1.45
CA THR A 3 -26.59 -36.43 -0.84
C THR A 3 -25.39 -35.90 -1.60
N VAL A 4 -25.41 -34.63 -2.02
CA VAL A 4 -24.23 -33.96 -2.57
C VAL A 4 -23.93 -32.71 -1.75
N THR A 5 -22.74 -32.74 -1.19
CA THR A 5 -22.13 -31.85 -0.23
C THR A 5 -21.66 -30.53 -0.84
N VAL A 6 -21.77 -29.49 -0.02
CA VAL A 6 -21.30 -28.11 -0.21
C VAL A 6 -19.77 -28.06 -0.34
N THR A 7 -19.26 -27.34 -1.34
CA THR A 7 -17.87 -26.86 -1.38
C THR A 7 -17.85 -25.40 -1.82
N THR A 8 -17.72 -24.51 -0.84
CA THR A 8 -17.45 -23.09 -1.00
C THR A 8 -15.93 -22.91 -0.97
N GLU A 9 -15.30 -22.65 -2.11
CA GLU A 9 -13.86 -22.35 -2.16
C GLU A 9 -13.61 -20.88 -1.84
N VAL A 10 -13.22 -20.63 -0.59
CA VAL A 10 -12.56 -19.41 -0.14
C VAL A 10 -11.05 -19.65 -0.23
N PRO A 11 -10.26 -18.80 -0.92
CA PRO A 11 -8.81 -18.92 -0.87
C PRO A 11 -8.33 -18.42 0.50
N SER A 12 -7.95 -19.36 1.35
CA SER A 12 -7.22 -19.13 2.58
C SER A 12 -5.76 -19.51 2.38
N ARG A 13 -4.86 -18.66 2.91
CA ARG A 13 -3.49 -18.95 3.35
C ARG A 13 -2.34 -18.41 2.49
N GLY A 14 -2.07 -17.11 2.65
CA GLY A 14 -0.71 -16.64 2.89
C GLY A 14 -0.55 -16.38 4.38
N LYS A 15 0.08 -17.30 5.13
CA LYS A 15 0.53 -17.02 6.50
C LYS A 15 1.77 -16.14 6.37
N ILE A 16 1.62 -14.83 6.51
CA ILE A 16 2.71 -14.02 7.02
C ILE A 16 2.64 -14.20 8.53
N GLU A 17 3.64 -14.90 9.03
CA GLU A 17 3.97 -15.00 10.43
C GLU A 17 4.43 -13.61 10.85
N ASP A 18 3.47 -12.71 11.09
CA ASP A 18 3.71 -11.45 11.76
C ASP A 18 4.20 -11.79 13.16
N ASN A 19 5.51 -11.83 13.28
CA ASN A 19 6.25 -11.97 14.51
C ASN A 19 5.80 -10.82 15.44
N PRO A 20 4.96 -11.06 16.47
CA PRO A 20 4.49 -9.98 17.35
C PRO A 20 5.57 -9.61 18.39
N ALA A 21 6.77 -10.20 18.30
CA ALA A 21 7.80 -10.13 19.31
C ALA A 21 8.69 -8.86 19.23
N SER A 22 8.52 -7.97 18.24
CA SER A 22 9.37 -6.78 18.13
C SER A 22 8.78 -5.50 18.74
N TYR A 23 7.58 -5.56 19.32
CA TYR A 23 6.96 -4.41 19.99
C TYR A 23 6.66 -4.65 21.47
N GLU A 24 7.15 -5.76 22.03
CA GLU A 24 7.29 -5.93 23.47
C GLU A 24 8.67 -5.48 23.90
N SER A 25 8.75 -4.22 24.34
CA SER A 25 9.65 -3.72 25.39
C SER A 25 10.19 -2.30 25.15
N THR A 26 9.59 -1.46 24.33
CA THR A 26 10.02 -0.04 24.27
C THR A 26 9.89 0.64 25.64
N SER A 27 8.81 0.35 26.38
CA SER A 27 8.62 0.88 27.75
C SER A 27 9.56 0.21 28.76
N ALA A 28 9.70 -1.11 28.73
CA ALA A 28 10.58 -1.84 29.64
C ALA A 28 12.06 -1.48 29.42
N HIS A 29 12.48 -1.32 28.17
CA HIS A 29 13.82 -0.88 27.79
C HIS A 29 14.10 0.56 28.23
N ILE A 30 13.13 1.48 28.09
CA ILE A 30 13.27 2.84 28.61
C ILE A 30 13.40 2.83 30.15
N ILE A 31 12.63 1.99 30.86
CA ILE A 31 12.73 1.86 32.32
C ILE A 31 14.10 1.31 32.72
N GLU A 32 14.58 0.26 32.06
CA GLU A 32 15.89 -0.33 32.31
C GLU A 32 17.04 0.66 32.06
N GLU A 33 17.00 1.39 30.95
CA GLU A 33 17.96 2.46 30.64
C GLU A 33 17.91 3.58 31.69
N THR A 34 16.72 3.96 32.18
CA THR A 34 16.63 4.96 33.25
C THR A 34 17.16 4.48 34.60
N GLU A 35 16.99 3.20 34.93
CA GLU A 35 17.60 2.59 36.13
C GLU A 35 19.12 2.49 36.00
N TYR A 36 19.62 2.14 34.82
CA TYR A 36 21.06 2.13 34.53
C TYR A 36 21.69 3.52 34.67
N VAL A 37 21.03 4.56 34.15
CA VAL A 37 21.47 5.96 34.33
C VAL A 37 21.43 6.37 35.81
N LYS A 38 20.44 5.95 36.60
CA LYS A 38 20.41 6.20 38.05
C LYS A 38 21.57 5.53 38.77
N MET A 39 21.91 4.29 38.41
CA MET A 39 23.04 3.55 38.97
C MET A 39 24.39 4.21 38.65
N ILE A 40 24.57 4.69 37.42
CA ILE A 40 25.75 5.48 37.03
C ILE A 40 25.82 6.76 37.86
N ARG A 41 24.71 7.50 38.00
CA ARG A 41 24.67 8.73 38.79
C ARG A 41 25.01 8.48 40.26
N ALA A 42 24.46 7.43 40.87
CA ALA A 42 24.77 7.05 42.24
C ALA A 42 26.24 6.65 42.42
N THR A 43 26.83 5.99 41.43
CA THR A 43 28.25 5.60 41.45
C THR A 43 29.17 6.80 41.28
N LEU A 44 28.86 7.72 40.36
CA LEU A 44 29.57 8.99 40.22
C LEU A 44 29.45 9.86 41.47
N GLU A 45 28.29 9.86 42.13
CA GLU A 45 28.08 10.56 43.40
C GLU A 45 28.86 9.91 44.55
N LYS A 46 28.99 8.58 44.58
CA LYS A 46 29.88 7.88 45.53
C LYS A 46 31.34 8.22 45.28
N ILE A 47 31.79 8.23 44.04
CA ILE A 47 33.17 8.62 43.66
C ILE A 47 33.44 10.07 44.05
N ARG A 48 32.50 10.98 43.75
CA ARG A 48 32.59 12.39 44.17
C ARG A 48 32.65 12.50 45.70
N ASN A 49 31.77 11.81 46.42
CA ASN A 49 31.83 11.79 47.87
C ASN A 49 33.13 11.19 48.40
N GLN A 50 33.72 10.21 47.74
CA GLN A 50 34.99 9.63 48.15
C GLN A 50 36.19 10.56 47.88
N MET A 51 36.15 11.31 46.77
CA MET A 51 37.19 12.30 46.46
C MET A 51 37.08 13.58 47.28
N PHE A 52 35.88 13.92 47.79
CA PHE A 52 35.63 15.19 48.48
C PHE A 52 35.28 15.06 49.98
N LYS A 53 35.13 13.83 50.53
CA LYS A 53 34.91 13.63 51.98
C LYS A 53 36.20 13.57 52.82
N ASP A 54 37.38 13.41 52.22
CA ASP A 54 38.64 13.45 52.97
C ASP A 54 39.13 14.87 53.33
N GLU A 55 38.47 15.92 52.82
CA GLU A 55 38.87 17.31 53.13
C GLU A 55 37.95 18.03 54.13
N THR A 56 36.92 17.35 54.69
CA THR A 56 35.99 18.02 55.61
C THR A 56 35.64 17.15 56.83
N GLY A 57 36.56 17.08 57.81
CA GLY A 57 36.23 16.90 59.23
C GLY A 57 36.40 15.49 59.83
N HIS A 58 37.60 15.18 60.31
CA HIS A 58 37.76 14.40 61.54
C HIS A 58 38.20 15.34 62.67
N SER A 59 37.22 15.68 63.49
CA SER A 59 37.40 16.36 64.77
C SER A 59 37.78 15.36 65.86
N ASP A 60 38.83 15.74 66.59
CA ASP A 60 39.03 15.53 68.02
C ASP A 60 39.55 14.21 68.60
N THR A 61 40.40 14.42 69.62
CA THR A 61 40.84 13.56 70.72
C THR A 61 42.11 12.69 70.58
N LYS A 62 43.17 13.27 71.15
CA LYS A 62 44.27 12.64 71.93
C LYS A 62 45.20 11.66 71.20
N HIS A 63 46.44 12.13 70.97
CA HIS A 63 47.59 11.57 71.70
C HIS A 63 48.73 12.61 71.78
N LYS A 64 48.93 13.11 73.01
CA LYS A 64 50.18 13.72 73.48
C LYS A 64 51.10 12.59 73.96
N LEU A 65 52.39 12.92 74.13
CA LEU A 65 53.57 12.08 74.48
C LEU A 65 54.29 11.62 73.20
N ASP A 66 55.48 12.12 72.82
CA ASP A 66 56.65 12.41 73.65
C ASP A 66 57.38 13.69 73.23
N ALA A 67 57.51 14.60 74.19
CA ALA A 67 58.47 15.69 74.14
C ALA A 67 58.89 16.06 75.58
N LYS A 68 59.50 15.12 76.32
CA LYS A 68 60.44 15.46 77.43
C LYS A 68 61.26 14.27 77.96
N CYS A 69 62.52 14.19 77.54
CA CYS A 69 63.68 13.75 78.33
C CYS A 69 64.89 14.40 77.61
N CYS A 70 65.75 15.25 78.16
CA CYS A 70 66.25 15.46 79.53
C CYS A 70 66.55 16.97 79.69
N ARG A 71 66.09 17.64 80.75
CA ARG A 71 66.86 18.06 81.94
C ARG A 71 68.17 18.80 81.62
N ASN A 72 68.16 20.09 81.98
CA ASN A 72 69.29 21.00 82.21
C ASN A 72 70.63 20.31 82.53
N ILE A 73 71.69 20.69 81.81
CA ILE A 73 72.94 21.18 82.40
C ILE A 73 73.40 22.37 81.55
N GLN A 74 73.55 23.52 82.22
CA GLN A 74 74.30 24.66 81.73
C GLN A 74 75.68 24.21 81.25
N ASN A 75 76.17 24.76 80.15
CA ASN A 75 77.41 25.54 80.15
C ASN A 75 77.68 26.02 78.73
N GLY A 76 77.88 27.32 78.60
CA GLY A 76 78.36 27.91 77.36
C GLY A 76 79.73 27.36 76.99
N SER A 77 79.98 27.28 75.70
CA SER A 77 81.28 27.50 75.08
C SER A 77 81.01 27.66 73.59
N ASP A 78 81.33 28.84 73.09
CA ASP A 78 81.41 29.16 71.68
C ASP A 78 82.32 28.16 70.97
N SER A 79 81.84 27.53 69.89
CA SER A 79 82.70 26.98 68.85
C SER A 79 81.92 26.80 67.56
N GLU A 80 82.15 27.70 66.62
CA GLU A 80 82.00 27.45 65.19
C GLU A 80 82.72 26.14 64.81
N MET A 81 82.05 25.18 64.15
CA MET A 81 82.46 24.61 62.86
C MET A 81 81.59 23.42 62.37
N HIS A 82 81.34 23.48 61.04
CA HIS A 82 80.99 22.45 60.03
C HIS A 82 79.56 21.87 59.86
N PRO A 83 78.94 22.06 58.68
CA PRO A 83 77.75 21.32 58.26
C PRO A 83 78.15 19.91 57.78
N SER A 84 77.50 18.90 58.36
CA SER A 84 77.72 17.48 58.05
C SER A 84 77.26 17.10 56.63
N CYS A 85 78.16 16.50 55.83
CA CYS A 85 77.90 15.96 54.50
C CYS A 85 76.70 14.99 54.43
N CYS A 86 76.39 14.26 55.51
CA CYS A 86 75.35 13.23 55.50
C CYS A 86 73.92 13.78 55.35
N SER A 87 73.67 15.04 55.71
CA SER A 87 72.34 15.67 55.58
C SER A 87 72.05 16.13 54.15
N LEU A 88 73.09 16.60 53.44
CA LEU A 88 73.00 17.02 52.05
C LEU A 88 72.76 15.81 51.12
N ASP A 89 73.46 14.71 51.37
CA ASP A 89 73.36 13.49 50.57
C ASP A 89 71.96 12.86 50.64
N LEU A 90 71.35 12.80 51.83
CA LEU A 90 69.98 12.30 52.01
C LEU A 90 68.93 13.16 51.29
N LEU A 91 69.13 14.48 51.25
CA LEU A 91 68.25 15.39 50.50
C LEU A 91 68.39 15.21 48.99
N MET A 92 69.63 15.02 48.49
CA MET A 92 69.87 14.74 47.07
C MET A 92 69.26 13.40 46.63
N GLU A 93 69.32 12.36 47.45
CA GLU A 93 68.67 11.08 47.15
C GLU A 93 67.13 11.21 47.10
N ARG A 94 66.54 11.95 48.06
CA ARG A 94 65.10 12.22 48.06
C ARG A 94 64.67 13.03 46.83
N MET A 95 65.47 14.00 46.42
CA MET A 95 65.23 14.81 45.21
C MET A 95 65.26 13.92 43.97
N ARG A 96 66.29 13.08 43.82
CA ARG A 96 66.42 12.12 42.73
C ARG A 96 65.26 11.12 42.68
N GLY A 97 64.78 10.66 43.84
CA GLY A 97 63.60 9.80 43.94
C GLY A 97 62.32 10.49 43.46
N LYS A 98 62.13 11.76 43.83
CA LYS A 98 61.01 12.58 43.34
C LYS A 98 61.10 12.84 41.83
N ASP A 99 62.28 13.10 41.29
CA ASP A 99 62.49 13.29 39.85
C ASP A 99 62.16 12.02 39.05
N LEU A 100 62.56 10.86 39.58
CA LEU A 100 62.20 9.58 38.97
C LEU A 100 60.69 9.32 39.00
N GLN A 101 60.02 9.70 40.10
CA GLN A 101 58.56 9.61 40.22
C GLN A 101 57.85 10.57 39.24
N LEU A 102 58.33 11.81 39.10
CA LEU A 102 57.83 12.78 38.12
C LEU A 102 57.99 12.26 36.69
N LEU A 103 59.15 11.67 36.37
CA LEU A 103 59.38 11.07 35.06
C LEU A 103 58.41 9.92 34.76
N LYS A 104 58.11 9.08 35.76
CA LYS A 104 57.12 8.01 35.64
C LYS A 104 55.71 8.57 35.44
N MET A 105 55.29 9.54 36.24
CA MET A 105 54.00 10.21 36.10
C MET A 105 53.85 10.92 34.74
N ASN A 106 54.93 11.53 34.23
CA ASN A 106 54.91 12.18 32.92
C ASN A 106 54.70 11.16 31.79
N LYS A 107 55.38 10.00 31.84
CA LYS A 107 55.16 8.91 30.89
C LYS A 107 53.73 8.36 30.95
N GLU A 108 53.18 8.21 32.16
CA GLU A 108 51.80 7.78 32.37
C GLU A 108 50.80 8.79 31.80
N ASN A 109 51.03 10.10 31.98
CA ASN A 109 50.21 11.15 31.39
C ASN A 109 50.22 11.14 29.86
N GLU A 110 51.37 10.94 29.23
CA GLU A 110 51.46 10.80 27.76
C GLU A 110 50.66 9.59 27.26
N VAL A 111 50.74 8.45 27.96
CA VAL A 111 49.94 7.26 27.62
C VAL A 111 48.44 7.52 27.79
N LEU A 112 48.03 8.22 28.86
CA LEU A 112 46.63 8.57 29.08
C LEU A 112 46.11 9.52 28.00
N LYS A 113 46.92 10.48 27.56
CA LYS A 113 46.57 11.39 26.46
C LYS A 113 46.31 10.62 25.16
N ILE A 114 47.20 9.70 24.79
CA ILE A 114 47.01 8.84 23.60
C ILE A 114 45.74 8.00 23.72
N LYS A 115 45.48 7.39 24.88
CA LYS A 115 44.25 6.60 25.11
C LYS A 115 42.99 7.44 24.99
N LEU A 116 43.01 8.66 25.52
CA LEU A 116 41.89 9.59 25.43
C LEU A 116 41.62 9.99 23.98
N GLU A 117 42.67 10.34 23.23
CA GLU A 117 42.56 10.67 21.79
C GLU A 117 42.06 9.47 20.98
N ALA A 118 42.60 8.27 21.21
CA ALA A 118 42.14 7.04 20.56
C ALA A 118 40.67 6.71 20.88
N SER A 119 40.25 6.87 22.14
CA SER A 119 38.85 6.67 22.53
C SER A 119 37.91 7.69 21.89
N ARG A 120 38.35 8.95 21.75
CA ARG A 120 37.58 10.01 21.06
C ARG A 120 37.46 9.73 19.57
N GLU A 121 38.56 9.34 18.91
CA GLU A 121 38.55 9.02 17.49
C GLU A 121 37.72 7.76 17.20
N ALA A 122 37.83 6.71 18.04
CA ALA A 122 36.98 5.53 17.94
C ALA A 122 35.49 5.88 18.08
N GLY A 123 35.13 6.76 19.02
CA GLY A 123 33.77 7.27 19.17
C GLY A 123 33.28 8.07 17.96
N ALA A 124 34.10 8.97 17.43
CA ALA A 124 33.77 9.75 16.23
C ALA A 124 33.65 8.87 14.98
N ALA A 125 34.50 7.86 14.83
CA ALA A 125 34.42 6.87 13.77
C ALA A 125 33.15 6.02 13.88
N ALA A 126 32.75 5.59 15.08
CA ALA A 126 31.50 4.87 15.30
C ALA A 126 30.28 5.70 14.88
N LEU A 127 30.24 6.98 15.28
CA LEU A 127 29.16 7.90 14.89
C LEU A 127 29.10 8.12 13.36
N ARG A 128 30.25 8.32 12.70
CA ARG A 128 30.31 8.43 11.23
C ARG A 128 29.78 7.17 10.54
N ASN A 129 30.17 5.99 11.02
CA ASN A 129 29.70 4.71 10.47
C ASN A 129 28.19 4.54 10.63
N VAL A 130 27.63 4.86 11.79
CA VAL A 130 26.18 4.78 12.03
C VAL A 130 25.43 5.77 11.14
N ALA A 131 25.91 7.02 11.04
CA ALA A 131 25.31 8.04 10.18
C ALA A 131 25.33 7.62 8.70
N GLN A 132 26.45 7.09 8.22
CA GLN A 132 26.58 6.60 6.85
C GLN A 132 25.61 5.44 6.57
N ARG A 133 25.58 4.42 7.44
CA ARG A 133 24.65 3.29 7.28
C ARG A 133 23.20 3.73 7.29
N LEU A 134 22.82 4.65 8.18
CA LEU A 134 21.46 5.17 8.24
C LEU A 134 21.09 5.89 6.92
N PHE A 135 22.02 6.67 6.37
CA PHE A 135 21.82 7.35 5.09
C PHE A 135 21.69 6.35 3.93
N GLU A 136 22.57 5.36 3.86
CA GLU A 136 22.52 4.31 2.83
C GLU A 136 21.21 3.52 2.89
N ILE A 137 20.75 3.15 4.09
CA ILE A 137 19.46 2.48 4.29
C ILE A 137 18.31 3.36 3.82
N TYR A 138 18.28 4.63 4.23
CA TYR A 138 17.23 5.56 3.83
C TYR A 138 17.19 5.77 2.31
N GLN A 139 18.36 5.96 1.69
CA GLN A 139 18.47 6.12 0.25
C GLN A 139 17.99 4.88 -0.49
N THR A 140 18.46 3.70 -0.09
CA THR A 140 18.07 2.42 -0.70
C THR A 140 16.56 2.19 -0.58
N GLN A 141 15.99 2.41 0.60
CA GLN A 141 14.54 2.27 0.82
C GLN A 141 13.73 3.28 0.00
N SER A 142 14.18 4.54 -0.09
CA SER A 142 13.50 5.56 -0.89
C SER A 142 13.54 5.22 -2.38
N GLU A 143 14.67 4.73 -2.89
CA GLU A 143 14.83 4.34 -4.28
C GLU A 143 13.99 3.11 -4.61
N GLU A 144 13.94 2.12 -3.71
CA GLU A 144 13.12 0.93 -3.87
C GLU A 144 11.62 1.26 -3.90
N VAL A 145 11.13 2.08 -2.96
CA VAL A 145 9.72 2.51 -2.94
C VAL A 145 9.37 3.30 -4.21
N ARG A 146 10.26 4.19 -4.66
CA ARG A 146 10.07 4.92 -5.91
C ARG A 146 9.98 3.96 -7.11
N LYS A 147 10.91 3.00 -7.21
CA LYS A 147 10.91 2.01 -8.29
C LYS A 147 9.65 1.15 -8.26
N GLN A 148 9.23 0.66 -7.09
CA GLN A 148 7.98 -0.10 -6.96
C GLN A 148 6.76 0.71 -7.39
N HIS A 149 6.74 2.02 -7.12
CA HIS A 149 5.68 2.91 -7.59
C HIS A 149 5.70 3.09 -9.11
N GLU A 150 6.88 3.33 -9.70
CA GLU A 150 7.07 3.40 -11.16
C GLU A 150 6.64 2.09 -11.84
N ASP A 151 7.05 0.93 -11.32
CA ASP A 151 6.66 -0.38 -11.83
C ASP A 151 5.13 -0.60 -11.71
N SER A 152 4.53 -0.23 -10.58
CA SER A 152 3.08 -0.33 -10.35
C SER A 152 2.28 0.58 -11.28
N THR A 153 2.74 1.80 -11.52
CA THR A 153 2.10 2.75 -12.45
C THR A 153 2.21 2.28 -13.89
N HIS A 154 3.37 1.79 -14.31
CA HIS A 154 3.56 1.20 -15.63
C HIS A 154 2.66 -0.04 -15.82
N PHE A 155 2.63 -0.95 -14.84
CA PHE A 155 1.74 -2.11 -14.88
C PHE A 155 0.27 -1.71 -15.01
N LEU A 156 -0.19 -0.72 -14.24
CA LEU A 156 -1.56 -0.20 -14.32
C LEU A 156 -1.84 0.41 -15.71
N GLN A 157 -0.89 1.12 -16.29
CA GLN A 157 -1.02 1.72 -17.61
C GLN A 157 -1.14 0.66 -18.72
N VAL A 158 -0.31 -0.39 -18.66
CA VAL A 158 -0.38 -1.52 -19.60
C VAL A 158 -1.72 -2.25 -19.47
N ASN A 159 -2.14 -2.56 -18.23
CA ASN A 159 -3.42 -3.22 -17.99
C ASN A 159 -4.61 -2.39 -18.52
N LYS A 160 -4.58 -1.07 -18.30
CA LYS A 160 -5.58 -0.15 -18.84
C LYS A 160 -5.65 -0.25 -20.38
N LEU A 161 -4.52 -0.19 -21.07
CA LEU A 161 -4.48 -0.29 -22.53
C LEU A 161 -4.99 -1.64 -23.04
N GLU A 162 -4.64 -2.73 -22.37
CA GLU A 162 -5.13 -4.07 -22.69
C GLU A 162 -6.66 -4.17 -22.55
N LYS A 163 -7.22 -3.61 -21.47
CA LYS A 163 -8.68 -3.56 -21.25
C LYS A 163 -9.40 -2.65 -22.24
N GLU A 164 -8.80 -1.53 -22.63
CA GLU A 164 -9.33 -0.68 -23.71
C GLU A 164 -9.34 -1.43 -25.05
N GLN A 165 -8.31 -2.21 -25.35
CA GLN A 165 -8.26 -3.02 -26.56
C GLN A 165 -9.29 -4.16 -26.55
N GLU A 166 -9.44 -4.89 -25.44
CA GLU A 166 -10.48 -5.91 -25.27
C GLU A 166 -11.88 -5.32 -25.48
N LEU A 167 -12.15 -4.15 -24.90
CA LEU A 167 -13.43 -3.45 -25.06
C LEU A 167 -13.67 -3.08 -26.53
N LYS A 168 -12.65 -2.57 -27.22
CA LYS A 168 -12.75 -2.22 -28.65
C LYS A 168 -13.11 -3.44 -29.50
N GLN A 169 -12.46 -4.58 -29.26
CA GLN A 169 -12.78 -5.83 -29.96
C GLN A 169 -14.21 -6.30 -29.69
N GLN A 170 -14.69 -6.17 -28.44
CA GLN A 170 -16.07 -6.51 -28.10
C GLN A 170 -17.08 -5.60 -28.79
N VAL A 171 -16.79 -4.29 -28.87
CA VAL A 171 -17.64 -3.34 -29.62
C VAL A 171 -17.67 -3.68 -31.11
N GLU A 172 -16.52 -4.00 -31.72
CA GLU A 172 -16.46 -4.44 -33.11
C GLU A 172 -17.27 -5.72 -33.35
N HIS A 173 -17.19 -6.69 -32.44
CA HIS A 173 -18.02 -7.91 -32.50
C HIS A 173 -19.51 -7.61 -32.34
N LEU A 174 -19.91 -6.71 -31.43
CA LEU A 174 -21.30 -6.29 -31.27
C LEU A 174 -21.84 -5.62 -32.53
N ASN A 175 -21.05 -4.76 -33.18
CA ASN A 175 -21.42 -4.15 -34.45
C ASN A 175 -21.63 -5.20 -35.55
N GLN A 176 -20.75 -6.20 -35.66
CA GLN A 176 -20.94 -7.30 -36.62
C GLN A 176 -22.22 -8.11 -36.35
N VAL A 177 -22.59 -8.29 -35.08
CA VAL A 177 -23.85 -8.96 -34.71
C VAL A 177 -25.05 -8.07 -35.05
N ALA A 178 -24.97 -6.75 -34.84
CA ALA A 178 -26.00 -5.80 -35.21
C ALA A 178 -26.23 -5.78 -36.73
N ASP A 179 -25.16 -5.74 -37.54
CA ASP A 179 -25.23 -5.78 -39.01
C ASP A 179 -25.92 -7.06 -39.51
N LYS A 180 -25.55 -8.22 -38.93
CA LYS A 180 -26.19 -9.52 -39.25
C LYS A 180 -27.67 -9.53 -38.85
N LEU A 181 -28.02 -8.91 -37.73
CA LEU A 181 -29.39 -8.82 -37.27
C LEU A 181 -30.22 -7.95 -38.23
N GLU A 182 -29.67 -6.83 -38.70
CA GLU A 182 -30.31 -5.97 -39.70
C GLU A 182 -30.49 -6.70 -41.04
N GLU A 183 -29.49 -7.44 -41.52
CA GLU A 183 -29.60 -8.25 -42.73
C GLU A 183 -30.74 -9.28 -42.62
N LYS A 184 -30.82 -9.97 -41.48
CA LYS A 184 -31.89 -10.94 -41.21
C LYS A 184 -33.25 -10.26 -41.14
N HIS A 185 -33.34 -9.07 -40.54
CA HIS A 185 -34.57 -8.29 -40.50
C HIS A 185 -35.02 -7.87 -41.91
N ASN A 186 -34.11 -7.39 -42.74
CA ASN A 186 -34.40 -7.06 -44.14
C ASN A 186 -34.88 -8.28 -44.93
N LYS A 187 -34.29 -9.45 -44.68
CA LYS A 187 -34.73 -10.72 -45.29
C LYS A 187 -36.14 -11.13 -44.84
N ILE A 188 -36.49 -10.93 -43.57
CA ILE A 188 -37.86 -11.15 -43.05
C ILE A 188 -38.84 -10.26 -43.81
N THR A 189 -38.59 -8.94 -43.85
CA THR A 189 -39.45 -7.96 -44.52
C THR A 189 -39.65 -8.29 -46.01
N ALA A 190 -38.58 -8.71 -46.69
CA ALA A 190 -38.65 -9.14 -48.09
C ALA A 190 -39.53 -10.39 -48.27
N LEU A 191 -39.36 -11.42 -47.43
CA LEU A 191 -40.16 -12.64 -47.47
C LEU A 191 -41.64 -12.38 -47.13
N GLU A 192 -41.92 -11.54 -46.14
CA GLU A 192 -43.29 -11.13 -45.78
C GLU A 192 -43.98 -10.43 -46.96
N SER A 193 -43.28 -9.52 -47.63
CA SER A 193 -43.82 -8.84 -48.82
C SER A 193 -44.09 -9.80 -49.99
N LEU A 194 -43.23 -10.81 -50.18
CA LEU A 194 -43.39 -11.84 -51.20
C LEU A 194 -44.63 -12.70 -50.91
N VAL A 195 -44.75 -13.20 -49.68
CA VAL A 195 -45.89 -13.97 -49.22
C VAL A 195 -47.19 -13.18 -49.40
N GLN A 196 -47.22 -11.90 -49.00
CA GLN A 196 -48.41 -11.06 -49.18
C GLN A 196 -48.81 -10.92 -50.65
N ARG A 197 -47.84 -10.78 -51.57
CA ARG A 197 -48.15 -10.72 -53.01
C ARG A 197 -48.71 -12.04 -53.53
N MET A 198 -48.12 -13.16 -53.13
CA MET A 198 -48.61 -14.49 -53.50
C MET A 198 -50.00 -14.77 -52.92
N GLU A 199 -50.30 -14.32 -51.70
CA GLU A 199 -51.64 -14.44 -51.11
C GLU A 199 -52.68 -13.57 -51.81
N LYS A 200 -52.29 -12.39 -52.31
CA LYS A 200 -53.15 -11.56 -53.17
C LYS A 200 -53.43 -12.27 -54.50
N GLU A 201 -52.42 -12.82 -55.15
CA GLU A 201 -52.56 -13.59 -56.38
C GLU A 201 -53.43 -14.85 -56.20
N LYS A 202 -53.25 -15.57 -55.10
CA LYS A 202 -54.12 -16.72 -54.76
C LYS A 202 -55.59 -16.30 -54.66
N ARG A 203 -55.88 -15.15 -54.05
CA ARG A 203 -57.24 -14.61 -53.94
C ARG A 203 -57.83 -14.27 -55.31
N THR A 204 -57.08 -13.59 -56.17
CA THR A 204 -57.55 -13.25 -57.52
C THR A 204 -57.79 -14.49 -58.39
N LEU A 205 -56.94 -15.51 -58.28
CA LEU A 205 -57.14 -16.80 -58.97
C LEU A 205 -58.39 -17.53 -58.47
N LEU A 206 -58.64 -17.53 -57.15
CA LEU A 206 -59.85 -18.11 -56.56
C LEU A 206 -61.12 -17.39 -57.04
N GLU A 207 -61.12 -16.06 -57.06
CA GLU A 207 -62.23 -15.25 -57.58
C GLU A 207 -62.50 -15.55 -59.07
N ARG A 208 -61.44 -15.64 -59.89
CA ARG A 208 -61.55 -15.99 -61.32
C ARG A 208 -62.13 -17.39 -61.50
N LYS A 209 -61.64 -18.37 -60.73
CA LYS A 209 -62.15 -19.75 -60.75
C LYS A 209 -63.64 -19.78 -60.43
N LEU A 210 -64.06 -19.09 -59.36
CA LEU A 210 -65.46 -19.02 -58.93
C LEU A 210 -66.35 -18.36 -60.00
N SER A 211 -65.86 -17.32 -60.68
CA SER A 211 -66.55 -16.72 -61.83
C SER A 211 -66.77 -17.71 -62.99
N LEU A 212 -65.77 -18.52 -63.32
CA LEU A 212 -65.87 -19.54 -64.37
C LEU A 212 -66.79 -20.69 -63.96
N GLU A 213 -66.77 -21.12 -62.70
CA GLU A 213 -67.70 -22.11 -62.16
C GLU A 213 -69.16 -21.63 -62.24
N ASN A 214 -69.42 -20.36 -61.93
CA ASN A 214 -70.75 -19.75 -62.10
C ASN A 214 -71.19 -19.69 -63.57
N LYS A 215 -70.29 -19.31 -64.50
CA LYS A 215 -70.58 -19.34 -65.94
C LYS A 215 -70.85 -20.76 -66.43
N LEU A 216 -70.09 -21.74 -65.94
CA LEU A 216 -70.29 -23.15 -66.25
C LEU A 216 -71.66 -23.65 -65.77
N LEU A 217 -72.10 -23.25 -64.57
CA LEU A 217 -73.43 -23.52 -64.04
C LEU A 217 -74.54 -22.93 -64.93
N GLN A 218 -74.41 -21.66 -65.34
CA GLN A 218 -75.36 -21.00 -66.26
C GLN A 218 -75.40 -21.63 -67.66
N LEU A 219 -74.25 -22.08 -68.18
CA LEU A 219 -74.18 -22.78 -69.47
C LEU A 219 -74.74 -24.20 -69.40
N LYS A 220 -74.61 -24.91 -68.27
CA LYS A 220 -75.21 -26.23 -68.08
C LYS A 220 -76.75 -26.18 -68.01
N SER A 221 -77.34 -25.07 -67.56
CA SER A 221 -78.79 -24.84 -67.66
C SER A 221 -79.30 -24.57 -69.08
N ASN A 222 -78.41 -24.26 -70.03
CA ASN A 222 -78.73 -23.96 -71.43
C ASN A 222 -78.18 -25.07 -72.35
N THR A 223 -79.04 -25.98 -72.80
CA THR A 223 -78.68 -27.33 -73.33
C THR A 223 -77.89 -27.40 -74.65
N THR A 224 -77.42 -26.28 -75.21
CA THR A 224 -76.90 -26.18 -76.59
C THR A 224 -75.37 -26.02 -76.75
N HIS A 225 -74.58 -25.88 -75.68
CA HIS A 225 -73.17 -25.46 -75.79
C HIS A 225 -72.10 -26.44 -75.21
N ALA A 226 -72.11 -27.70 -75.64
CA ALA A 226 -71.19 -28.74 -75.13
C ALA A 226 -69.68 -28.43 -75.26
N LYS A 227 -69.23 -27.84 -76.39
CA LYS A 227 -67.81 -27.47 -76.60
C LYS A 227 -67.35 -26.34 -75.65
N SER A 228 -68.24 -25.39 -75.35
CA SER A 228 -67.97 -24.26 -74.42
C SER A 228 -67.83 -24.77 -72.99
N VAL A 229 -68.71 -25.68 -72.57
CA VAL A 229 -68.66 -26.34 -71.25
C VAL A 229 -67.34 -27.09 -71.05
N GLN A 230 -66.88 -27.85 -72.06
CA GLN A 230 -65.62 -28.58 -71.97
C GLN A 230 -64.39 -27.63 -71.91
N GLY A 231 -64.42 -26.51 -72.65
CA GLY A 231 -63.39 -25.47 -72.56
C GLY A 231 -63.29 -24.84 -71.18
N LEU A 232 -64.44 -24.44 -70.61
CA LEU A 232 -64.51 -23.89 -69.24
C LEU A 232 -64.06 -24.90 -68.18
N GLN A 233 -64.43 -26.17 -68.30
CA GLN A 233 -64.00 -27.24 -67.39
C GLN A 233 -62.47 -27.40 -67.39
N LYS A 234 -61.82 -27.30 -68.57
CA LYS A 234 -60.36 -27.32 -68.70
C LYS A 234 -59.71 -26.10 -68.04
N GLU A 235 -60.24 -24.89 -68.26
CA GLU A 235 -59.73 -23.67 -67.64
C GLU A 235 -59.86 -23.70 -66.11
N ILE A 236 -60.98 -24.20 -65.58
CA ILE A 236 -61.18 -24.40 -64.13
C ILE A 236 -60.15 -25.39 -63.56
N SER A 237 -59.86 -26.47 -64.29
CA SER A 237 -58.87 -27.48 -63.87
C SER A 237 -57.45 -26.91 -63.85
N LEU A 238 -57.09 -26.11 -64.86
CA LEU A 238 -55.81 -25.39 -64.91
C LEU A 238 -55.68 -24.39 -63.75
N LEU A 239 -56.72 -23.61 -63.47
CA LEU A 239 -56.72 -22.67 -62.34
C LEU A 239 -56.63 -23.40 -60.99
N GLN A 240 -57.32 -24.54 -60.84
CA GLN A 240 -57.20 -25.39 -59.66
C GLN A 240 -55.74 -25.82 -59.44
N GLU A 241 -55.08 -26.28 -60.50
CA GLU A 241 -53.67 -26.67 -60.43
C GLU A 241 -52.75 -25.50 -60.08
N GLN A 242 -52.92 -24.33 -60.72
CA GLN A 242 -52.17 -23.11 -60.40
C GLN A 242 -52.35 -22.68 -58.94
N ILE A 243 -53.58 -22.75 -58.42
CA ILE A 243 -53.87 -22.46 -57.01
C ILE A 243 -53.17 -23.46 -56.10
N SER A 244 -53.17 -24.75 -56.43
CA SER A 244 -52.49 -25.79 -55.64
C SER A 244 -50.96 -25.60 -55.62
N HIS A 245 -50.34 -25.31 -56.76
CA HIS A 245 -48.91 -24.99 -56.84
C HIS A 245 -48.57 -23.74 -56.03
N LEU A 246 -49.34 -22.66 -56.19
CA LEU A 246 -49.12 -21.42 -55.45
C LEU A 246 -49.27 -21.62 -53.94
N GLN A 247 -50.25 -22.43 -53.50
CA GLN A 247 -50.41 -22.81 -52.10
C GLN A 247 -49.18 -23.53 -51.54
N PHE A 248 -48.58 -24.45 -52.31
CA PHE A 248 -47.37 -25.16 -51.90
C PHE A 248 -46.18 -24.21 -51.73
N VAL A 249 -45.98 -23.28 -52.68
CA VAL A 249 -44.91 -22.28 -52.58
C VAL A 249 -45.16 -21.33 -51.40
N ILE A 250 -46.39 -20.88 -51.16
CA ILE A 250 -46.72 -20.06 -49.98
C ILE A 250 -46.35 -20.81 -48.69
N HIS A 251 -46.67 -22.11 -48.61
CA HIS A 251 -46.35 -22.91 -47.43
C HIS A 251 -44.85 -23.01 -47.17
N SER A 252 -44.04 -23.27 -48.21
CA SER A 252 -42.58 -23.35 -48.07
C SER A 252 -41.96 -22.00 -47.71
N GLN A 253 -42.47 -20.89 -48.26
CA GLN A 253 -42.04 -19.54 -47.90
C GLN A 253 -42.40 -19.21 -46.45
N HIS A 254 -43.61 -19.56 -45.98
CA HIS A 254 -43.99 -19.42 -44.56
C HIS A 254 -43.09 -20.24 -43.63
N GLN A 255 -42.69 -21.45 -44.03
CA GLN A 255 -41.76 -22.26 -43.25
C GLN A 255 -40.36 -21.64 -43.19
N SER A 256 -39.89 -21.05 -44.30
CA SER A 256 -38.64 -20.29 -44.32
C SER A 256 -38.70 -19.06 -43.42
N LEU A 257 -39.78 -18.27 -43.51
CA LEU A 257 -40.01 -17.10 -42.67
C LEU A 257 -39.99 -17.46 -41.17
N ARG A 258 -40.68 -18.53 -40.79
CA ARG A 258 -40.67 -19.04 -39.40
C ARG A 258 -39.26 -19.36 -38.90
N ARG A 259 -38.41 -20.00 -39.72
CA ARG A 259 -37.02 -20.29 -39.34
C ARG A 259 -36.21 -19.02 -39.10
N VAL A 260 -36.33 -18.01 -39.97
CA VAL A 260 -35.60 -16.75 -39.80
C VAL A 260 -36.10 -15.97 -38.57
N ILE A 261 -37.41 -15.99 -38.29
CA ILE A 261 -37.97 -15.40 -37.06
C ILE A 261 -37.40 -16.09 -35.82
N GLN A 262 -37.33 -17.43 -35.81
CA GLN A 262 -36.74 -18.17 -34.68
C GLN A 262 -35.26 -17.84 -34.48
N GLU A 263 -34.48 -17.71 -35.55
CA GLU A 263 -33.08 -17.26 -35.48
C GLU A 263 -32.99 -15.85 -34.85
N MET A 264 -33.84 -14.92 -35.28
CA MET A 264 -33.90 -13.55 -34.76
C MET A 264 -34.31 -13.51 -33.27
N GLU A 265 -35.28 -14.32 -32.87
CA GLU A 265 -35.70 -14.46 -31.47
C GLU A 265 -34.56 -15.00 -30.59
N GLY A 266 -33.81 -15.98 -31.09
CA GLY A 266 -32.60 -16.48 -30.40
C GLY A 266 -31.55 -15.39 -30.20
N LEU A 267 -31.25 -14.63 -31.26
CA LEU A 267 -30.32 -13.48 -31.16
C LEU A 267 -30.82 -12.42 -30.16
N LYS A 268 -32.13 -12.15 -30.13
CA LYS A 268 -32.76 -11.22 -29.18
C LYS A 268 -32.61 -11.69 -27.73
N ILE A 269 -32.74 -12.99 -27.46
CA ILE A 269 -32.53 -13.54 -26.11
C ILE A 269 -31.06 -13.39 -25.69
N ASN A 270 -30.13 -13.73 -26.59
CA ASN A 270 -28.69 -13.56 -26.33
C ASN A 270 -28.32 -12.09 -26.07
N LEU A 271 -28.90 -11.15 -26.81
CA LEU A 271 -28.70 -9.72 -26.59
C LEU A 271 -29.16 -9.30 -25.18
N LYS A 272 -30.36 -9.74 -24.76
CA LYS A 272 -30.86 -9.49 -23.40
C LYS A 272 -29.97 -10.08 -22.30
N GLU A 273 -29.32 -11.22 -22.56
CA GLU A 273 -28.37 -11.82 -21.61
C GLU A 273 -27.09 -10.99 -21.52
N GLN A 274 -26.57 -10.50 -22.66
CA GLN A 274 -25.43 -9.57 -22.67
C GLN A 274 -25.77 -8.26 -21.95
N ASP A 275 -26.97 -7.70 -22.14
CA ASP A 275 -27.41 -6.49 -21.44
C ASP A 275 -27.39 -6.68 -19.91
N LYS A 276 -27.87 -7.82 -19.41
CA LYS A 276 -27.79 -8.17 -17.97
C LYS A 276 -26.35 -8.29 -17.49
N ARG A 277 -25.46 -8.84 -18.32
CA ARG A 277 -24.03 -8.95 -17.99
C ARG A 277 -23.38 -7.57 -17.92
N ILE A 278 -23.71 -6.68 -18.84
CA ILE A 278 -23.27 -5.27 -18.84
C ILE A 278 -23.75 -4.58 -17.56
N GLU A 279 -25.01 -4.77 -17.17
CA GLU A 279 -25.58 -4.19 -15.95
C GLU A 279 -24.84 -4.67 -14.69
N ASN A 280 -24.62 -5.98 -14.56
CA ASN A 280 -23.82 -6.54 -13.45
C ASN A 280 -22.38 -6.00 -13.40
N LEU A 281 -21.73 -5.86 -14.56
CA LEU A 281 -20.38 -5.29 -14.65
C LEU A 281 -20.37 -3.82 -14.28
N LYS A 282 -21.39 -3.06 -14.70
CA LYS A 282 -21.58 -1.65 -14.35
C LYS A 282 -21.72 -1.48 -12.83
N ASP A 283 -22.49 -2.33 -12.17
CA ASP A 283 -22.62 -2.31 -10.71
C ASP A 283 -21.28 -2.61 -10.01
N LYS A 284 -20.52 -3.60 -10.52
CA LYS A 284 -19.18 -3.88 -10.01
C LYS A 284 -18.22 -2.69 -10.18
N VAL A 285 -18.26 -2.02 -11.33
CA VAL A 285 -17.47 -0.79 -11.57
C VAL A 285 -17.89 0.30 -10.59
N ASN A 286 -19.19 0.53 -10.37
CA ASN A 286 -19.68 1.53 -9.42
C ASN A 286 -19.17 1.26 -7.99
N VAL A 287 -19.20 0.00 -7.54
CA VAL A 287 -18.67 -0.40 -6.22
C VAL A 287 -17.16 -0.14 -6.14
N LEU A 288 -16.40 -0.53 -7.17
CA LEU A 288 -14.95 -0.30 -7.21
C LEU A 288 -14.60 1.18 -7.28
N GLU A 289 -15.36 1.99 -8.01
CA GLU A 289 -15.19 3.44 -8.05
C GLU A 289 -15.47 4.09 -6.69
N ALA A 290 -16.50 3.64 -5.97
CA ALA A 290 -16.78 4.11 -4.63
C ALA A 290 -15.63 3.76 -3.66
N GLN A 291 -15.13 2.52 -3.71
CA GLN A 291 -13.97 2.10 -2.93
C GLN A 291 -12.71 2.89 -3.30
N ASN A 292 -12.48 3.16 -4.58
CA ASN A 292 -11.33 3.96 -5.03
C ASN A 292 -11.44 5.41 -4.54
N LYS A 293 -12.64 6.02 -4.58
CA LYS A 293 -12.89 7.34 -3.99
C LYS A 293 -12.61 7.34 -2.49
N GLU A 294 -13.06 6.33 -1.75
CA GLU A 294 -12.77 6.19 -0.31
C GLU A 294 -11.27 6.03 -0.02
N LEU A 295 -10.56 5.24 -0.82
CA LEU A 295 -9.11 5.10 -0.69
C LEU A 295 -8.40 6.42 -1.01
N LYS A 296 -8.83 7.14 -2.05
CA LYS A 296 -8.31 8.48 -2.36
C LYS A 296 -8.53 9.48 -1.24
N THR A 297 -9.71 9.50 -0.62
CA THR A 297 -9.98 10.40 0.52
C THR A 297 -9.15 10.02 1.73
N LYS A 298 -8.96 8.72 2.01
CA LYS A 298 -8.03 8.26 3.07
C LYS A 298 -6.60 8.69 2.79
N VAL A 299 -6.09 8.46 1.59
CA VAL A 299 -4.73 8.89 1.20
C VAL A 299 -4.58 10.41 1.31
N ALA A 300 -5.57 11.18 0.86
CA ALA A 300 -5.59 12.63 1.02
C ALA A 300 -5.50 13.02 2.50
N LEU A 301 -6.32 12.42 3.37
CA LEU A 301 -6.29 12.64 4.81
C LEU A 301 -4.89 12.34 5.41
N TRP A 302 -4.28 11.20 5.06
CA TRP A 302 -2.93 10.85 5.52
C TRP A 302 -1.86 11.82 5.00
N SER A 303 -2.06 12.40 3.82
CA SER A 303 -1.14 13.41 3.25
C SER A 303 -1.35 14.82 3.81
N GLU A 304 -2.58 15.17 4.20
CA GLU A 304 -2.95 16.47 4.79
C GLU A 304 -2.64 16.52 6.28
N THR A 305 -2.68 15.37 6.97
CA THR A 305 -2.26 15.29 8.36
C THR A 305 -0.77 15.63 8.39
N PRO A 306 -0.37 16.80 8.92
CA PRO A 306 1.05 17.12 9.02
C PRO A 306 1.66 16.01 9.86
N ARG A 307 2.75 15.39 9.40
CA ARG A 307 3.65 14.69 10.31
C ARG A 307 3.96 15.70 11.38
N THR A 308 3.30 15.56 12.53
CA THR A 308 3.49 16.46 13.65
C THR A 308 4.90 16.13 14.10
N MET A 309 5.86 16.85 13.53
CA MET A 309 7.20 16.91 14.07
C MET A 309 6.99 17.46 15.47
N VAL A 310 6.96 16.55 16.44
CA VAL A 310 7.07 16.87 17.84
C VAL A 310 8.50 17.35 18.04
N SER A 311 8.76 18.55 17.58
CA SER A 311 9.89 19.38 17.94
C SER A 311 9.26 20.67 18.44
N LYS A 312 8.66 20.58 19.64
CA LYS A 312 8.39 21.77 20.45
C LYS A 312 9.74 22.37 20.79
N ALA A 313 10.18 23.32 19.98
CA ALA A 313 11.11 24.33 20.44
C ALA A 313 10.42 25.05 21.60
N VAL A 314 11.05 25.00 22.78
CA VAL A 314 10.65 25.75 23.96
C VAL A 314 10.93 27.22 23.64
N THR A 315 9.92 27.91 23.13
CA THR A 315 9.94 29.37 23.01
C THR A 315 9.56 29.94 24.38
N THR A 316 10.56 30.26 25.21
CA THR A 316 10.33 31.10 26.39
C THR A 316 10.20 32.55 25.92
N SER A 317 8.96 32.97 25.72
CA SER A 317 8.57 34.37 25.61
C SER A 317 8.77 35.09 26.95
N ASP A 318 9.43 36.24 26.88
CA ASP A 318 9.24 37.46 27.68
C ASP A 318 8.54 37.30 29.04
N LEU A 319 9.35 37.04 30.08
CA LEU A 319 9.03 37.44 31.44
C LEU A 319 10.08 38.43 31.91
N LYS A 320 9.54 39.59 32.26
CA LYS A 320 10.22 40.83 32.64
C LYS A 320 11.28 40.59 33.70
N THR A 321 12.40 41.27 33.47
CA THR A 321 13.41 41.71 34.44
C THR A 321 12.84 41.97 35.83
N GLU A 322 13.26 41.15 36.81
CA GLU A 322 13.43 41.59 38.19
C GLU A 322 14.60 40.80 38.80
N ASP A 323 15.77 41.41 38.71
CA ASP A 323 16.93 41.31 39.60
C ASP A 323 17.09 40.05 40.47
N SER A 324 17.52 38.95 39.86
CA SER A 324 18.28 37.95 40.60
C SER A 324 19.18 37.12 39.68
N THR A 325 20.42 37.58 39.54
CA THR A 325 21.49 36.79 38.93
C THR A 325 21.77 35.56 39.81
N PRO A 326 21.97 34.36 39.22
CA PRO A 326 22.19 33.09 39.94
C PRO A 326 23.35 33.11 40.95
N TYR A 327 24.27 34.06 40.81
CA TYR A 327 25.42 34.25 41.68
C TYR A 327 25.08 34.82 43.07
N LEU A 328 23.93 35.47 43.23
CA LEU A 328 23.56 36.13 44.49
C LEU A 328 22.99 35.17 45.55
N MET A 329 22.47 34.01 45.12
CA MET A 329 22.04 32.94 46.04
C MET A 329 23.22 32.24 46.74
N LEU A 330 24.40 32.21 46.10
CA LEU A 330 25.60 31.55 46.64
C LEU A 330 26.25 32.35 47.78
N VAL A 331 26.05 33.66 47.84
CA VAL A 331 26.64 34.53 48.87
C VAL A 331 25.89 34.45 50.21
N ARG A 332 24.62 34.01 50.21
CA ARG A 332 23.79 33.93 51.44
C ARG A 332 23.95 32.63 52.24
N LEU A 333 24.73 31.67 51.76
CA LEU A 333 24.93 30.36 52.40
C LEU A 333 26.25 30.24 53.19
N ARG A 334 27.01 31.33 53.34
CA ARG A 334 28.11 31.41 54.32
C ARG A 334 27.68 32.24 55.53
N LYS A 335 27.15 31.56 56.54
CA LYS A 335 27.23 31.96 57.95
C LYS A 335 27.57 30.73 58.77
#